data_AF-A0A7S4NTI4-F1
#
_entry.id   AF-A0A7S4NTI4-F1
#
_cell.length_a   1.000
_cell.length_b   1.000
_cell.length_c   1.000
_cell.angle_alpha   90.00
_cell.angle_beta   90.00
_cell.angle_gamma   90.00
#
_symmetry.space_group_name_H-M   'P 1'
#
loop_
_entity.id
_entity.type
_entity.pdbx_description
1 polymer ?
#
loop_
_entity_poly.entity_id
_entity_poly.type
_entity_poly.pdbx_seq_one_letter_code
_entity_poly.pdbx_strand_id
1 'polypeptide(L)'
;LLGLAMAAHLLHVGVHGSPACFLQAPRGEVSFLSLASRASVCPRVQARGNIVAQKYGKARIGSSGRQAMKALGLSMAGSMQKSEIKDFLTQRALQNLLFILGDLGRDDITANWLERWNGHDGLKKYHGFRGLKMDWHCYLSTLIRTPPEKMVVEFKRRGAGVGGWSKDNPYLQNHVYEYEVTVEPKVLAERMMKLREEISNEWREDLMLFDKESNEIWRGYLERVREKEDKNAHMQFPVFAHDVSDSNCGTNYRGGNYDLLKRLSTFLAIKKFIAEKKRGNKNEQTSADWLDRMLMVHGTDFEGDAGYDVDRNFMQMLLNQSPSFVRNANDESLALVDPVAVVEQLLESRCEIAKTWSANSLASSSPSLPALSPSSSPSLPALSPSSSPSLP
;
A
#
# COMPACT_ATOMS: atom_id res chain seq x y z
N LEU A 1 51.21 -47.96 -6.39
CA LEU A 1 51.92 -46.78 -6.94
C LEU A 1 51.82 -45.68 -5.91
N LEU A 2 52.78 -45.72 -4.98
CA LEU A 2 52.91 -44.87 -3.80
C LEU A 2 53.43 -43.48 -4.20
N GLY A 3 53.01 -42.46 -3.45
CA GLY A 3 53.34 -41.06 -3.70
C GLY A 3 54.78 -40.67 -3.38
N LEU A 4 55.12 -39.44 -3.75
CA LEU A 4 56.17 -38.63 -3.13
C LEU A 4 56.03 -37.16 -3.55
N ALA A 5 56.32 -36.30 -2.59
CA ALA A 5 56.14 -34.86 -2.55
C ALA A 5 57.26 -34.07 -3.26
N MET A 6 57.23 -32.73 -3.04
CA MET A 6 58.23 -31.68 -3.33
C MET A 6 57.89 -30.81 -4.55
N ALA A 7 57.99 -29.47 -4.54
CA ALA A 7 58.38 -28.47 -3.54
C ALA A 7 57.89 -27.09 -4.00
N ALA A 8 57.87 -26.13 -3.07
CA ALA A 8 57.50 -24.73 -3.26
C ALA A 8 58.65 -23.85 -3.78
N HIS A 9 58.33 -22.54 -3.96
CA HIS A 9 59.20 -21.33 -4.13
C HIS A 9 59.55 -20.97 -5.61
N LEU A 10 59.44 -19.74 -6.14
CA LEU A 10 59.30 -18.35 -5.64
C LEU A 10 58.87 -17.39 -6.81
N LEU A 11 58.21 -16.27 -6.43
CA LEU A 11 58.31 -14.87 -6.93
C LEU A 11 58.25 -14.52 -8.45
N HIS A 12 57.29 -13.67 -8.87
CA HIS A 12 57.57 -12.24 -9.13
C HIS A 12 56.31 -11.38 -9.38
N VAL A 13 56.43 -10.12 -8.95
CA VAL A 13 55.54 -8.95 -9.04
C VAL A 13 55.26 -8.53 -10.49
N GLY A 14 54.03 -8.06 -10.79
CA GLY A 14 53.68 -7.38 -12.04
C GLY A 14 52.37 -6.57 -11.95
N VAL A 15 52.49 -5.27 -12.17
CA VAL A 15 51.50 -4.19 -12.11
C VAL A 15 50.72 -4.05 -13.44
N HIS A 16 49.59 -3.33 -13.42
CA HIS A 16 48.73 -2.84 -14.52
C HIS A 16 47.57 -3.77 -14.92
N GLY A 17 46.33 -3.33 -15.13
CA GLY A 17 45.72 -2.01 -15.12
C GLY A 17 44.20 -2.14 -15.36
N SER A 18 43.43 -1.13 -14.95
CA SER A 18 42.02 -0.97 -15.36
C SER A 18 41.87 -0.87 -16.88
N PRO A 19 40.66 -1.12 -17.38
CA PRO A 19 40.06 -0.13 -18.26
C PRO A 19 38.66 0.27 -17.78
N ALA A 20 38.51 1.58 -17.61
CA ALA A 20 37.24 2.25 -17.61
C ALA A 20 36.61 2.16 -19.01
N CYS A 21 35.33 1.78 -19.10
CA CYS A 21 34.51 2.04 -20.28
C CYS A 21 33.63 3.25 -20.01
N PHE A 22 34.10 4.40 -20.51
CA PHE A 22 33.29 5.56 -20.82
C PHE A 22 32.35 5.23 -21.98
N LEU A 23 31.05 5.48 -21.81
CA LEU A 23 30.16 5.82 -22.92
C LEU A 23 29.41 7.09 -22.53
N GLN A 24 29.69 8.15 -23.29
CA GLN A 24 29.16 9.49 -23.20
C GLN A 24 28.16 9.65 -24.35
N ALA A 25 26.89 9.98 -24.08
CA ALA A 25 26.18 11.22 -24.46
C ALA A 25 24.69 10.86 -24.78
N PRO A 26 23.73 11.80 -24.90
CA PRO A 26 23.83 13.26 -24.82
C PRO A 26 22.88 13.92 -23.79
N ARG A 27 23.20 15.19 -23.50
CA ARG A 27 22.40 16.13 -22.70
C ARG A 27 21.11 16.49 -23.45
N GLY A 28 19.98 16.22 -22.83
CA GLY A 28 18.68 16.81 -23.13
C GLY A 28 18.07 17.32 -21.84
N GLU A 29 17.82 18.62 -21.76
CA GLU A 29 17.24 19.30 -20.61
C GLU A 29 15.84 18.77 -20.31
N VAL A 30 15.63 18.26 -19.10
CA VAL A 30 14.29 18.09 -18.52
C VAL A 30 14.37 18.68 -17.10
N SER A 31 13.67 19.80 -16.91
CA SER A 31 13.53 20.47 -15.61
C SER A 31 12.84 19.55 -14.61
N PHE A 32 13.61 19.00 -13.67
CA PHE A 32 13.09 18.32 -12.48
C PHE A 32 13.19 19.27 -11.28
N LEU A 33 12.03 19.67 -10.75
CA LEU A 33 11.94 20.24 -9.40
C LEU A 33 12.12 19.12 -8.38
N SER A 34 13.39 18.79 -8.11
CA SER A 34 13.80 18.02 -6.94
C SER A 34 13.51 18.85 -5.68
N LEU A 35 12.48 18.47 -4.94
CA LEU A 35 12.16 19.02 -3.62
C LEU A 35 12.94 18.33 -2.48
N ALA A 36 14.09 17.73 -2.79
CA ALA A 36 14.97 17.07 -1.84
C ALA A 36 16.41 17.59 -1.99
N SER A 37 16.63 18.88 -1.74
CA SER A 37 17.99 19.37 -1.46
C SER A 37 17.96 20.64 -0.63
N ARG A 38 17.98 20.44 0.70
CA ARG A 38 18.64 21.28 1.72
C ARG A 38 18.25 20.75 3.10
N ALA A 39 18.77 19.57 3.46
CA ALA A 39 18.83 19.17 4.86
C ALA A 39 19.99 19.93 5.51
N SER A 40 19.70 21.06 6.16
CA SER A 40 20.64 21.65 7.10
C SER A 40 20.84 20.69 8.28
N VAL A 41 22.09 20.48 8.67
CA VAL A 41 22.46 19.70 9.85
C VAL A 41 21.98 20.47 11.08
N CYS A 42 20.77 20.16 11.55
CA CYS A 42 20.27 20.60 12.86
C CYS A 42 20.29 19.43 13.85
N PRO A 43 20.69 19.67 15.12
CA PRO A 43 20.95 18.63 16.10
C PRO A 43 19.70 17.82 16.45
N ARG A 44 19.92 16.53 16.68
CA ARG A 44 18.93 15.49 16.97
C ARG A 44 18.26 15.75 18.34
N VAL A 45 17.06 16.32 18.34
CA VAL A 45 16.18 16.35 19.51
C VAL A 45 15.08 15.31 19.29
N GLN A 46 15.25 14.11 19.86
CA GLN A 46 14.19 13.12 19.93
C GLN A 46 13.19 13.57 21.00
N ALA A 47 12.07 14.14 20.57
CA ALA A 47 10.98 14.50 21.46
C ALA A 47 10.03 13.31 21.66
N ARG A 48 10.11 12.65 22.83
CA ARG A 48 9.06 11.74 23.31
C ARG A 48 8.21 12.53 24.30
N GLY A 49 7.11 13.13 23.81
CA GLY A 49 6.12 13.84 24.61
C GLY A 49 4.79 13.08 24.66
N ASN A 50 4.06 13.21 25.78
CA ASN A 50 2.69 12.72 25.89
C ASN A 50 1.73 13.70 25.21
N ILE A 51 0.94 13.22 24.25
CA ILE A 51 -0.10 14.01 23.57
C ILE A 51 -1.39 13.89 24.38
N VAL A 52 -1.93 15.01 24.86
CA VAL A 52 -3.23 15.09 25.54
C VAL A 52 -4.26 15.63 24.55
N ALA A 53 -5.16 14.76 24.06
CA ALA A 53 -6.25 15.14 23.17
C ALA A 53 -7.58 15.27 23.96
N GLN A 54 -8.28 16.39 23.83
CA GLN A 54 -9.55 16.66 24.50
C GLN A 54 -10.72 16.47 23.51
N LYS A 55 -11.58 15.47 23.73
CA LYS A 55 -12.66 15.05 22.80
C LYS A 55 -13.97 15.85 22.98
N TYR A 56 -14.63 16.15 21.86
CA TYR A 56 -16.06 16.52 21.79
C TYR A 56 -16.84 15.65 20.77
N GLY A 57 -17.99 15.11 21.20
CA GLY A 57 -19.14 14.71 20.35
C GLY A 57 -19.13 13.34 19.66
N LYS A 58 -20.16 12.51 19.90
CA LYS A 58 -20.40 11.18 19.30
C LYS A 58 -21.72 11.20 18.53
N ALA A 59 -21.75 10.79 17.25
CA ALA A 59 -22.99 10.57 16.50
C ALA A 59 -23.15 9.08 16.13
N ARG A 60 -24.37 8.55 16.26
CA ARG A 60 -24.75 7.15 15.93
C ARG A 60 -25.60 7.14 14.66
N ILE A 61 -25.40 6.15 13.78
CA ILE A 61 -26.33 5.84 12.68
C ILE A 61 -26.56 4.33 12.64
N GLY A 62 -27.85 3.96 12.52
CA GLY A 62 -28.39 2.63 12.71
C GLY A 62 -28.44 1.75 11.46
N SER A 63 -28.76 0.49 11.71
CA SER A 63 -28.71 -0.65 10.82
C SER A 63 -30.07 -0.98 10.20
N SER A 64 -30.20 -0.98 8.87
CA SER A 64 -31.24 -1.75 8.18
C SER A 64 -30.91 -1.93 6.70
N GLY A 65 -30.79 -3.18 6.23
CA GLY A 65 -30.51 -3.45 4.82
C GLY A 65 -30.09 -4.88 4.46
N ARG A 66 -30.43 -5.88 5.27
CA ARG A 66 -29.93 -7.26 5.10
C ARG A 66 -30.75 -8.17 4.19
N GLN A 67 -31.79 -7.70 3.52
CA GLN A 67 -32.72 -8.60 2.79
C GLN A 67 -32.80 -8.41 1.26
N ALA A 68 -32.00 -7.55 0.64
CA ALA A 68 -32.07 -7.28 -0.80
C ALA A 68 -30.91 -7.88 -1.64
N MET A 69 -30.24 -8.96 -1.17
CA MET A 69 -28.95 -9.43 -1.71
C MET A 69 -28.99 -10.88 -2.24
N LYS A 70 -29.87 -11.20 -3.20
CA LYS A 70 -29.85 -12.54 -3.86
C LYS A 70 -29.86 -12.55 -5.39
N ALA A 71 -30.24 -11.46 -6.07
CA ALA A 71 -30.22 -11.39 -7.54
C ALA A 71 -29.06 -10.54 -8.13
N LEU A 72 -28.25 -9.90 -7.28
CA LEU A 72 -27.21 -8.92 -7.66
C LEU A 72 -25.78 -9.51 -7.79
N GLY A 73 -25.61 -10.82 -7.59
CA GLY A 73 -24.32 -11.44 -7.25
C GLY A 73 -23.19 -11.41 -8.29
N LEU A 74 -23.46 -11.21 -9.59
CA LEU A 74 -22.39 -11.08 -10.61
C LEU A 74 -21.97 -9.61 -10.85
N SER A 75 -22.94 -8.69 -10.89
CA SER A 75 -22.66 -7.24 -10.98
C SER A 75 -21.92 -6.74 -9.73
N MET A 76 -22.25 -7.30 -8.57
CA MET A 76 -21.62 -6.97 -7.29
C MET A 76 -20.17 -7.43 -7.18
N ALA A 77 -19.77 -8.52 -7.84
CA ALA A 77 -18.38 -8.98 -7.79
C ALA A 77 -17.44 -7.96 -8.46
N GLY A 78 -17.84 -7.43 -9.63
CA GLY A 78 -17.12 -6.38 -10.32
C GLY A 78 -17.12 -5.03 -9.58
N SER A 79 -18.20 -4.66 -8.89
CA SER A 79 -18.23 -3.44 -8.06
C SER A 79 -17.47 -3.59 -6.75
N MET A 80 -17.46 -4.79 -6.14
CA MET A 80 -16.74 -5.10 -4.92
C MET A 80 -15.23 -5.07 -5.15
N GLN A 81 -14.75 -5.70 -6.23
CA GLN A 81 -13.34 -5.62 -6.64
C GLN A 81 -12.89 -4.16 -6.88
N LYS A 82 -13.76 -3.33 -7.48
CA LYS A 82 -13.50 -1.91 -7.73
C LYS A 82 -13.46 -1.06 -6.45
N SER A 83 -14.25 -1.41 -5.44
CA SER A 83 -14.20 -0.75 -4.13
C SER A 83 -12.94 -1.14 -3.38
N GLU A 84 -12.64 -2.44 -3.32
CA GLU A 84 -11.51 -2.98 -2.55
C GLU A 84 -10.15 -2.45 -3.04
N ILE A 85 -9.94 -2.33 -4.35
CA ILE A 85 -8.69 -1.77 -4.89
C ILE A 85 -8.54 -0.27 -4.56
N LYS A 86 -9.64 0.48 -4.47
CA LYS A 86 -9.64 1.91 -4.13
C LYS A 86 -9.43 2.14 -2.63
N ASP A 87 -10.01 1.27 -1.80
CA ASP A 87 -9.75 1.21 -0.36
C ASP A 87 -8.28 0.91 -0.10
N PHE A 88 -7.76 -0.11 -0.77
CA PHE A 88 -6.35 -0.49 -0.69
C PHE A 88 -5.42 0.65 -1.13
N LEU A 89 -5.69 1.29 -2.27
CA LEU A 89 -4.90 2.44 -2.75
C LEU A 89 -4.88 3.58 -1.74
N THR A 90 -6.01 3.86 -1.10
CA THR A 90 -6.13 4.92 -0.09
C THR A 90 -5.36 4.56 1.18
N GLN A 91 -5.42 3.30 1.60
CA GLN A 91 -4.62 2.79 2.70
C GLN A 91 -3.12 2.99 2.42
N ARG A 92 -2.64 2.63 1.22
CA ARG A 92 -1.22 2.76 0.86
C ARG A 92 -0.77 4.22 0.75
N ALA A 93 -1.62 5.09 0.25
CA ALA A 93 -1.35 6.53 0.23
C ALA A 93 -1.28 7.13 1.65
N LEU A 94 -2.15 6.68 2.55
CA LEU A 94 -2.11 7.07 3.96
C LEU A 94 -0.82 6.60 4.63
N GLN A 95 -0.42 5.34 4.44
CA GLN A 95 0.83 4.79 4.98
C GLN A 95 2.06 5.53 4.43
N ASN A 96 2.07 5.86 3.14
CA ASN A 96 3.09 6.71 2.53
C ASN A 96 3.14 8.11 3.16
N LEU A 97 1.97 8.74 3.34
CA LEU A 97 1.90 10.07 3.95
C LEU A 97 2.39 10.06 5.41
N LEU A 98 2.05 9.03 6.19
CA LEU A 98 2.53 8.85 7.56
C LEU A 98 4.05 8.69 7.62
N PHE A 99 4.63 7.97 6.66
CA PHE A 99 6.09 7.85 6.52
C PHE A 99 6.74 9.20 6.16
N ILE A 100 6.19 9.91 5.17
CA ILE A 100 6.70 11.21 4.73
C ILE A 100 6.62 12.23 5.88
N LEU A 101 5.52 12.28 6.62
CA LEU A 101 5.35 13.24 7.71
C LEU A 101 6.25 12.91 8.90
N GLY A 102 6.23 11.67 9.38
CA GLY A 102 7.00 11.27 10.57
C GLY A 102 8.49 11.09 10.28
N ASP A 103 8.84 10.14 9.42
CA ASP A 103 10.22 9.67 9.29
C ASP A 103 11.10 10.62 8.46
N LEU A 104 10.53 11.28 7.44
CA LEU A 104 11.26 12.23 6.58
C LEU A 104 11.07 13.68 7.02
N GLY A 105 9.82 14.09 7.21
CA GLY A 105 9.41 15.47 7.46
C GLY A 105 9.60 15.93 8.90
N ARG A 106 9.82 15.01 9.85
CA ARG A 106 9.95 15.26 11.29
C ARG A 106 8.71 15.95 11.90
N ASP A 107 7.55 15.77 11.28
CA ASP A 107 6.25 16.21 11.78
C ASP A 107 5.52 15.01 12.41
N ASP A 108 6.09 14.50 13.50
CA ASP A 108 5.55 13.37 14.26
C ASP A 108 4.16 13.70 14.84
N ILE A 109 3.87 14.97 15.09
CA ILE A 109 2.63 15.41 15.70
C ILE A 109 1.48 15.23 14.73
N THR A 110 1.62 15.75 13.51
CA THR A 110 0.62 15.57 12.45
C THR A 110 0.52 14.11 12.03
N ALA A 111 1.65 13.39 11.95
CA ALA A 111 1.64 11.95 11.64
C ALA A 111 0.87 11.14 12.69
N ASN A 112 1.13 11.37 13.99
CA ASN A 112 0.41 10.69 15.07
C ASN A 112 -1.08 11.07 15.11
N TRP A 113 -1.41 12.34 14.86
CA TRP A 113 -2.79 12.78 14.75
C TRP A 113 -3.51 12.03 13.63
N LEU A 114 -2.89 11.96 12.45
CA LEU A 114 -3.46 11.32 11.27
C LEU A 114 -3.60 9.80 11.43
N GLU A 115 -2.64 9.13 12.06
CA GLU A 115 -2.72 7.68 12.32
C GLU A 115 -3.85 7.35 13.30
N ARG A 116 -4.04 8.16 14.35
CA ARG A 116 -5.12 7.95 15.33
C ARG A 116 -6.49 8.39 14.84
N TRP A 117 -6.53 9.18 13.77
CA TRP A 117 -7.76 9.74 13.24
C TRP A 117 -8.73 8.63 12.83
N ASN A 118 -9.94 8.67 13.38
CA ASN A 118 -10.97 7.64 13.20
C ASN A 118 -10.53 6.20 13.56
N GLY A 119 -9.56 6.02 14.46
CA GLY A 119 -9.19 4.70 15.00
C GLY A 119 -8.34 3.84 14.07
N HIS A 120 -7.48 4.47 13.25
CA HIS A 120 -6.51 3.79 12.39
C HIS A 120 -5.16 3.53 13.10
N ASP A 121 -5.18 3.39 14.42
CA ASP A 121 -3.99 3.17 15.23
C ASP A 121 -3.15 1.98 14.71
N GLY A 122 -1.84 2.19 14.56
CA GLY A 122 -0.91 1.17 14.11
C GLY A 122 -0.88 0.93 12.60
N LEU A 123 -1.67 1.67 11.81
CA LEU A 123 -1.71 1.50 10.36
C LEU A 123 -0.35 1.74 9.71
N LYS A 124 0.53 2.59 10.27
CA LYS A 124 1.86 2.83 9.69
C LYS A 124 2.69 1.55 9.51
N LYS A 125 2.54 0.58 10.43
CA LYS A 125 3.32 -0.67 10.44
C LYS A 125 2.59 -1.87 9.83
N TYR A 126 1.30 -1.73 9.54
CA TYR A 126 0.45 -2.81 9.09
C TYR A 126 0.77 -3.25 7.65
N HIS A 127 1.08 -4.54 7.44
CA HIS A 127 1.33 -5.16 6.13
C HIS A 127 0.17 -6.07 5.71
N GLY A 128 -0.91 -5.43 5.26
CA GLY A 128 -2.09 -6.08 4.69
C GLY A 128 -2.89 -5.09 3.85
N PHE A 129 -3.97 -5.55 3.20
CA PHE A 129 -4.78 -4.71 2.28
C PHE A 129 -6.15 -4.27 2.85
N ARG A 130 -6.48 -4.61 4.11
CA ARG A 130 -7.76 -4.26 4.78
C ARG A 130 -7.58 -3.51 6.10
N GLY A 131 -6.54 -2.68 6.17
CA GLY A 131 -6.24 -1.85 7.34
C GLY A 131 -7.16 -0.64 7.47
N LEU A 132 -7.72 -0.15 6.35
CA LEU A 132 -8.64 0.99 6.35
C LEU A 132 -9.97 0.61 7.03
N LYS A 133 -10.37 1.37 8.06
CA LYS A 133 -11.57 1.09 8.86
C LYS A 133 -12.86 1.63 8.26
N MET A 134 -12.77 2.35 7.15
CA MET A 134 -13.88 2.94 6.42
C MET A 134 -13.59 2.91 4.92
N ASP A 135 -14.63 3.01 4.10
CA ASP A 135 -14.50 3.16 2.64
C ASP A 135 -13.66 4.40 2.29
N TRP A 136 -12.88 4.31 1.21
CA TRP A 136 -11.96 5.34 0.75
C TRP A 136 -12.63 6.70 0.52
N HIS A 137 -13.85 6.71 -0.01
CA HIS A 137 -14.58 7.93 -0.30
C HIS A 137 -15.07 8.56 0.99
N CYS A 138 -15.57 7.73 1.93
CA CYS A 138 -15.93 8.17 3.27
C CYS A 138 -14.70 8.76 3.99
N TYR A 139 -13.54 8.08 3.92
CA TYR A 139 -12.29 8.53 4.52
C TYR A 139 -11.89 9.92 4.01
N LEU A 140 -11.70 10.07 2.70
CA LEU A 140 -11.28 11.33 2.10
C LEU A 140 -12.29 12.45 2.31
N SER A 141 -13.57 12.17 2.10
CA SER A 141 -14.61 13.20 2.18
C SER A 141 -14.84 13.67 3.63
N THR A 142 -14.64 12.79 4.62
CA THR A 142 -14.68 13.18 6.03
C THR A 142 -13.44 13.96 6.42
N LEU A 143 -12.26 13.56 5.93
CA LEU A 143 -11.00 14.26 6.20
C LEU A 143 -11.02 15.69 5.64
N ILE A 144 -11.54 15.91 4.43
CA ILE A 144 -11.69 17.24 3.82
C ILE A 144 -12.63 18.15 4.62
N ARG A 145 -13.69 17.58 5.21
CA ARG A 145 -14.70 18.33 5.99
C ARG A 145 -14.29 18.54 7.45
N THR A 146 -13.24 17.86 7.91
CA THR A 146 -12.77 18.00 9.29
C THR A 146 -12.12 19.37 9.46
N PRO A 147 -12.56 20.20 10.43
CA PRO A 147 -11.98 21.51 10.66
C PRO A 147 -10.52 21.41 11.14
N PRO A 148 -9.70 22.46 10.93
CA PRO A 148 -8.36 22.52 11.48
C PRO A 148 -8.37 22.37 13.01
N GLU A 149 -7.40 21.63 13.54
CA GLU A 149 -7.25 21.37 14.96
C GLU A 149 -5.91 21.92 15.46
N LYS A 150 -5.93 22.68 16.55
CA LYS A 150 -4.72 23.16 17.22
C LYS A 150 -4.32 22.16 18.30
N MET A 151 -3.10 21.67 18.24
CA MET A 151 -2.51 20.79 19.23
C MET A 151 -1.41 21.53 19.98
N VAL A 152 -1.53 21.60 21.30
CA VAL A 152 -0.47 22.12 22.17
C VAL A 152 0.46 20.98 22.51
N VAL A 153 1.75 21.13 22.17
CA VAL A 153 2.76 20.13 22.47
C VAL A 153 3.67 20.62 23.57
N GLU A 154 3.62 19.92 24.69
CA GLU A 154 4.49 20.13 25.84
C GLU A 154 5.76 19.29 25.69
N PHE A 155 6.91 19.95 25.60
CA PHE A 155 8.21 19.28 25.74
C PHE A 155 8.84 19.61 27.09
N LYS A 156 9.02 18.56 27.89
CA LYS A 156 9.84 18.62 29.10
C LYS A 156 11.29 18.45 28.68
N ARG A 157 12.10 19.50 28.84
CA ARG A 157 13.56 19.36 28.70
C ARG A 157 14.03 18.27 29.67
N ARG A 158 14.93 17.38 29.25
CA ARG A 158 15.51 16.37 30.16
C ARG A 158 16.12 17.10 31.36
N GLY A 159 15.55 16.87 32.53
CA GLY A 159 15.97 17.47 33.79
C GLY A 159 17.34 16.98 34.25
N ALA A 160 17.78 17.50 35.39
CA ALA A 160 19.10 17.28 35.99
C ALA A 160 19.59 15.82 35.91
N GLY A 161 20.86 15.63 35.51
CA GLY A 161 21.57 14.36 35.59
C GLY A 161 21.76 13.57 34.28
N VAL A 162 21.17 13.97 33.15
CA VAL A 162 21.38 13.28 31.86
C VAL A 162 22.27 14.14 30.95
N GLY A 163 23.59 14.08 31.18
CA GLY A 163 24.59 14.78 30.36
C GLY A 163 25.84 15.30 31.08
N GLY A 164 26.20 14.78 32.26
CA GLY A 164 27.41 15.19 32.99
C GLY A 164 27.25 16.38 33.95
N TRP A 165 26.03 16.80 34.26
CA TRP A 165 25.75 17.94 35.14
C TRP A 165 25.27 17.47 36.51
N SER A 166 25.69 18.16 37.58
CA SER A 166 25.36 17.82 38.98
C SER A 166 23.85 17.80 39.22
N LYS A 167 23.39 16.75 39.91
CA LYS A 167 21.98 16.48 40.25
C LYS A 167 21.37 17.55 41.17
N ASP A 168 22.21 18.27 41.91
CA ASP A 168 21.81 19.21 42.97
C ASP A 168 21.95 20.68 42.55
N ASN A 169 21.86 21.01 41.25
CA ASN A 169 21.94 22.40 40.80
C ASN A 169 20.58 23.12 40.96
N PRO A 170 20.42 24.06 41.91
CA PRO A 170 19.16 24.75 42.19
C PRO A 170 18.72 25.72 41.08
N TYR A 171 19.58 25.98 40.10
CA TYR A 171 19.29 26.87 38.96
C TYR A 171 18.76 26.13 37.71
N LEU A 172 18.76 24.79 37.69
CA LEU A 172 18.10 24.02 36.62
C LEU A 172 16.62 23.79 36.97
N GLN A 173 15.76 24.75 36.64
CA GLN A 173 14.33 24.57 36.71
C GLN A 173 13.84 23.69 35.55
N ASN A 174 12.86 22.81 35.81
CA ASN A 174 12.20 22.02 34.77
C ASN A 174 11.35 22.95 33.91
N HIS A 175 11.96 23.54 32.89
CA HIS A 175 11.24 24.33 31.90
C HIS A 175 10.43 23.41 30.99
N VAL A 176 9.11 23.53 31.06
CA VAL A 176 8.18 22.98 30.07
C VAL A 176 8.07 24.00 28.96
N TYR A 177 8.40 23.61 27.74
CA TYR A 177 8.20 24.43 26.56
C TYR A 177 6.90 23.98 25.89
N GLU A 178 6.01 24.92 25.65
CA GLU A 178 4.76 24.71 24.91
C GLU A 178 4.86 25.39 23.55
N TYR A 179 4.50 24.68 22.50
CA TYR A 179 4.27 25.29 21.19
C TYR A 179 2.99 24.73 20.58
N GLU A 180 2.28 25.60 19.86
CA GLU A 180 1.06 25.25 19.15
C GLU A 180 1.40 24.74 17.74
N VAL A 181 0.87 23.57 17.39
CA VAL A 181 0.87 23.05 16.02
C VAL A 181 -0.56 23.02 15.51
N THR A 182 -0.80 23.63 14.36
CA THR A 182 -2.11 23.56 13.70
C THR A 182 -2.08 22.46 12.66
N VAL A 183 -2.91 21.44 12.85
CA VAL A 183 -3.14 20.38 11.87
C VAL A 183 -4.27 20.80 10.95
N GLU A 184 -4.02 20.75 9.64
CA GLU A 184 -5.00 21.10 8.61
C GLU A 184 -5.43 19.84 7.82
N PRO A 185 -6.55 19.19 8.20
CA PRO A 185 -6.97 17.91 7.61
C PRO A 185 -7.23 17.99 6.10
N LYS A 186 -7.74 19.13 5.63
CA LYS A 186 -7.95 19.38 4.19
C LYS A 186 -6.66 19.28 3.39
N VAL A 187 -5.57 19.87 3.87
CA VAL A 187 -4.26 19.81 3.21
C VAL A 187 -3.72 18.39 3.20
N LEU A 188 -3.93 17.63 4.28
CA LEU A 188 -3.56 16.21 4.35
C LEU A 188 -4.35 15.38 3.33
N ALA A 189 -5.65 15.63 3.19
CA ALA A 189 -6.48 14.95 2.19
C ALA A 189 -6.01 15.24 0.76
N GLU A 190 -5.68 16.49 0.45
CA GLU A 190 -5.13 16.89 -0.86
C GLU A 190 -3.80 16.19 -1.15
N ARG A 191 -2.88 16.15 -0.18
CA ARG A 191 -1.60 15.42 -0.30
C ARG A 191 -1.82 13.92 -0.53
N MET A 192 -2.75 13.33 0.21
CA MET A 192 -3.07 11.91 0.06
C MET A 192 -3.70 11.61 -1.30
N MET A 193 -4.54 12.50 -1.86
CA MET A 193 -5.05 12.32 -3.23
C MET A 193 -3.94 12.34 -4.28
N LYS A 194 -2.93 13.21 -4.13
CA LYS A 194 -1.74 13.21 -5.01
C LYS A 194 -0.94 11.92 -4.89
N LEU A 195 -0.69 11.45 -3.67
CA LEU A 195 -0.01 10.17 -3.44
C LEU A 195 -0.78 8.98 -4.02
N ARG A 196 -2.12 8.99 -3.96
CA ARG A 196 -2.95 7.96 -4.62
C ARG A 196 -2.73 7.95 -6.13
N GLU A 197 -2.62 9.13 -6.76
CA GLU A 197 -2.34 9.24 -8.19
C GLU A 197 -0.96 8.67 -8.53
N GLU A 198 0.08 9.09 -7.81
CA GLU A 198 1.46 8.59 -7.98
C GLU A 198 1.53 7.06 -7.84
N ILE A 199 1.02 6.52 -6.74
CA ILE A 199 0.98 5.07 -6.48
C ILE A 199 0.18 4.34 -7.58
N SER A 200 -0.95 4.90 -8.04
CA SER A 200 -1.76 4.28 -9.07
C SER A 200 -1.05 4.19 -10.43
N ASN A 201 -0.20 5.18 -10.76
CA ASN A 201 0.61 5.16 -11.96
C ASN A 201 1.68 4.07 -11.89
N GLU A 202 2.35 3.93 -10.74
CA GLU A 202 3.31 2.85 -10.50
C GLU A 202 2.65 1.48 -10.60
N TRP A 203 1.46 1.32 -9.99
CA TRP A 203 0.71 0.07 -10.06
C TRP A 203 0.35 -0.31 -11.48
N ARG A 204 0.10 0.65 -12.38
CA ARG A 204 -0.18 0.35 -13.79
C ARG A 204 0.99 -0.41 -14.42
N GLU A 205 2.22 0.03 -14.16
CA GLU A 205 3.43 -0.62 -14.66
C GLU A 205 3.63 -1.97 -13.98
N ASP A 206 3.50 -2.00 -12.66
CA ASP A 206 3.76 -3.20 -11.86
C ASP A 206 2.77 -4.33 -12.18
N LEU A 207 1.50 -4.01 -12.42
CA LEU A 207 0.47 -4.98 -12.80
C LEU A 207 0.80 -5.70 -14.13
N MET A 208 1.61 -5.12 -15.00
CA MET A 208 2.07 -5.78 -16.24
C MET A 208 3.08 -6.90 -15.98
N LEU A 209 3.63 -6.97 -14.77
CA LEU A 209 4.66 -7.95 -14.39
C LEU A 209 4.05 -9.25 -13.85
N PHE A 210 2.73 -9.27 -13.63
CA PHE A 210 2.01 -10.44 -13.12
C PHE A 210 2.12 -11.67 -14.03
N ASP A 211 2.08 -11.49 -15.35
CA ASP A 211 2.22 -12.59 -16.30
C ASP A 211 3.61 -13.24 -16.16
N LYS A 212 4.67 -12.43 -15.98
CA LYS A 212 6.03 -12.93 -15.74
C LYS A 212 6.13 -13.65 -14.40
N GLU A 213 5.53 -13.10 -13.35
CA GLU A 213 5.52 -13.72 -12.02
C GLU A 213 4.77 -15.07 -12.01
N SER A 214 3.62 -15.16 -12.70
CA SER A 214 2.89 -16.41 -12.87
C SER A 214 3.75 -17.47 -13.57
N ASN A 215 4.49 -17.08 -14.62
CA ASN A 215 5.43 -17.98 -15.30
C ASN A 215 6.58 -18.42 -14.40
N GLU A 216 7.08 -17.55 -13.53
CA GLU A 216 8.14 -17.90 -12.56
C GLU A 216 7.66 -18.90 -11.50
N ILE A 217 6.41 -18.80 -11.03
CA ILE A 217 5.81 -19.79 -10.15
C ILE A 217 5.79 -21.17 -10.84
N TRP A 218 5.38 -21.21 -12.11
CA TRP A 218 5.37 -22.44 -12.89
C TRP A 218 6.76 -23.02 -13.14
N ARG A 219 7.70 -22.18 -13.58
CA ARG A 219 9.10 -22.57 -13.79
C ARG A 219 9.66 -23.22 -12.52
N GLY A 220 9.50 -22.55 -11.38
CA GLY A 220 10.00 -23.04 -10.09
C GLY A 220 9.34 -24.37 -9.68
N TYR A 221 8.03 -24.54 -9.92
CA TYR A 221 7.34 -25.81 -9.65
C TYR A 221 7.85 -26.94 -10.56
N LEU A 222 7.92 -26.72 -11.87
CA LEU A 222 8.37 -27.73 -12.84
C LEU A 222 9.83 -28.15 -12.60
N GLU A 223 10.70 -27.20 -12.23
CA GLU A 223 12.08 -27.53 -11.85
C GLU A 223 12.14 -28.39 -10.59
N ARG A 224 11.35 -28.08 -9.55
CA ARG A 224 11.29 -28.93 -8.35
C ARG A 224 10.73 -30.33 -8.65
N VAL A 225 9.76 -30.45 -9.54
CA VAL A 225 9.23 -31.76 -9.96
C VAL A 225 10.28 -32.56 -10.73
N ARG A 226 11.06 -31.92 -11.62
CA ARG A 226 12.07 -32.59 -12.46
C ARG A 226 13.37 -32.91 -11.72
N GLU A 227 13.92 -31.92 -11.01
CA GLU A 227 15.27 -31.94 -10.45
C GLU A 227 15.29 -32.06 -8.93
N LYS A 228 14.12 -32.07 -8.26
CA LYS A 228 13.93 -32.01 -6.79
C LYS A 228 14.34 -30.70 -6.13
N GLU A 229 15.07 -29.82 -6.84
CA GLU A 229 15.50 -28.50 -6.38
C GLU A 229 15.39 -27.45 -7.51
N ASP A 230 15.09 -26.20 -7.15
CA ASP A 230 15.10 -25.05 -8.08
C ASP A 230 16.53 -24.48 -8.15
N LYS A 231 17.33 -24.98 -9.09
CA LYS A 231 18.73 -24.54 -9.28
C LYS A 231 18.81 -23.08 -9.69
N ASN A 232 17.76 -22.57 -10.32
CA ASN A 232 17.70 -21.22 -10.86
C ASN A 232 17.01 -20.23 -9.90
N ALA A 233 16.75 -20.63 -8.65
CA ALA A 233 16.10 -19.78 -7.67
C ALA A 233 16.84 -18.44 -7.45
N HIS A 234 18.17 -18.47 -7.52
CA HIS A 234 19.03 -17.29 -7.39
C HIS A 234 19.03 -16.37 -8.63
N MET A 235 18.52 -16.84 -9.77
CA MET A 235 18.36 -16.05 -11.00
C MET A 235 16.96 -15.47 -11.16
N GLN A 236 16.06 -15.73 -10.21
CA GLN A 236 14.74 -15.11 -10.18
C GLN A 236 14.92 -13.60 -10.11
N PHE A 237 14.26 -12.87 -11.01
CA PHE A 237 14.17 -11.42 -10.90
C PHE A 237 13.40 -11.08 -9.63
N PRO A 238 14.03 -10.53 -8.56
CA PRO A 238 13.28 -9.90 -7.52
C PRO A 238 12.81 -8.59 -8.13
N VAL A 239 11.64 -8.60 -8.77
CA VAL A 239 11.10 -7.44 -9.47
C VAL A 239 11.13 -6.20 -8.56
N PHE A 240 10.97 -6.42 -7.24
CA PHE A 240 11.34 -5.48 -6.19
C PHE A 240 11.87 -6.27 -4.97
N ALA A 241 13.19 -6.27 -4.73
CA ALA A 241 13.75 -6.87 -3.52
C ALA A 241 13.36 -6.05 -2.27
N HIS A 242 13.13 -6.74 -1.15
CA HIS A 242 12.56 -6.23 0.09
C HIS A 242 13.37 -5.12 0.78
N ASP A 243 13.21 -3.85 0.38
CA ASP A 243 13.51 -2.75 1.30
C ASP A 243 12.71 -1.46 1.06
N VAL A 244 12.59 -0.69 2.14
CA VAL A 244 11.88 0.58 2.29
C VAL A 244 12.59 1.72 1.52
N SER A 245 13.79 1.49 0.99
CA SER A 245 14.61 2.48 0.28
C SER A 245 15.22 2.04 -1.06
N ASP A 246 15.06 0.79 -1.47
CA ASP A 246 15.88 0.23 -2.55
C ASP A 246 15.21 0.36 -3.92
N SER A 247 15.19 1.60 -4.39
CA SER A 247 15.55 2.04 -5.75
C SER A 247 15.19 3.51 -5.89
N ASN A 248 15.98 4.29 -6.64
CA ASN A 248 15.65 5.66 -7.08
C ASN A 248 14.38 5.73 -7.98
N CYS A 249 13.42 4.82 -7.85
CA CYS A 249 12.33 4.58 -8.78
C CYS A 249 10.99 4.37 -8.05
N GLY A 250 10.34 5.48 -7.68
CA GLY A 250 8.94 5.50 -7.27
C GLY A 250 8.67 5.87 -5.81
N THR A 251 7.43 5.66 -5.37
CA THR A 251 6.93 5.97 -4.04
C THR A 251 7.52 5.06 -2.97
N ASN A 252 7.48 5.52 -1.71
CA ASN A 252 7.93 4.70 -0.61
C ASN A 252 7.08 3.43 -0.53
N TYR A 253 7.72 2.32 -0.17
CA TYR A 253 7.10 1.00 -0.11
C TYR A 253 6.63 0.43 -1.46
N ARG A 254 7.13 0.85 -2.63
CA ARG A 254 6.73 0.26 -3.92
C ARG A 254 6.81 -1.28 -3.94
N GLY A 255 7.90 -1.87 -3.42
CA GLY A 255 8.02 -3.33 -3.30
C GLY A 255 6.95 -3.95 -2.38
N GLY A 256 6.65 -3.32 -1.24
CA GLY A 256 5.55 -3.74 -0.36
C GLY A 256 4.16 -3.54 -0.97
N ASN A 257 3.98 -2.51 -1.81
CA ASN A 257 2.75 -2.31 -2.56
C ASN A 257 2.54 -3.45 -3.56
N TYR A 258 3.59 -3.82 -4.29
CA TYR A 258 3.54 -4.90 -5.28
C TYR A 258 3.24 -6.24 -4.62
N ASP A 259 3.90 -6.57 -3.51
CA ASP A 259 3.60 -7.76 -2.72
C ASP A 259 2.11 -7.85 -2.32
N LEU A 260 1.58 -6.76 -1.77
CA LEU A 260 0.18 -6.70 -1.38
C LEU A 260 -0.79 -6.72 -2.57
N LEU A 261 -0.41 -6.21 -3.74
CA LEU A 261 -1.19 -6.37 -4.98
C LEU A 261 -1.27 -7.84 -5.40
N LYS A 262 -0.15 -8.58 -5.36
CA LYS A 262 -0.15 -10.03 -5.63
C LYS A 262 -1.05 -10.77 -4.65
N ARG A 263 -0.99 -10.39 -3.37
CA ARG A 263 -1.82 -10.95 -2.30
C ARG A 263 -3.32 -10.67 -2.50
N LEU A 264 -3.70 -9.42 -2.76
CA LEU A 264 -5.10 -9.03 -2.98
C LEU A 264 -5.66 -9.69 -4.24
N SER A 265 -4.95 -9.65 -5.35
CA SER A 265 -5.39 -10.25 -6.62
C SER A 265 -5.57 -11.76 -6.53
N THR A 266 -4.65 -12.46 -5.84
CA THR A 266 -4.76 -13.90 -5.58
C THR A 266 -5.98 -14.20 -4.72
N PHE A 267 -6.19 -13.42 -3.66
CA PHE A 267 -7.36 -13.58 -2.80
C PHE A 267 -8.68 -13.40 -3.55
N LEU A 268 -8.74 -12.42 -4.45
CA LEU A 268 -9.91 -12.19 -5.29
C LEU A 268 -10.10 -13.27 -6.36
N ALA A 269 -9.01 -13.80 -6.93
CA ALA A 269 -9.06 -14.95 -7.84
C ALA A 269 -9.64 -16.19 -7.14
N ILE A 270 -9.22 -16.46 -5.90
CA ILE A 270 -9.77 -17.57 -5.09
C ILE A 270 -11.26 -17.36 -4.83
N LYS A 271 -11.68 -16.16 -4.41
CA LYS A 271 -13.10 -15.84 -4.19
C LYS A 271 -13.93 -15.97 -5.46
N LYS A 272 -13.41 -15.49 -6.61
CA LYS A 272 -14.06 -15.62 -7.92
C LYS A 272 -14.21 -17.10 -8.29
N PHE A 273 -13.13 -17.88 -8.20
CA PHE A 273 -13.13 -19.31 -8.48
C PHE A 273 -14.18 -20.06 -7.64
N ILE A 274 -14.19 -19.85 -6.32
CA ILE A 274 -15.16 -20.51 -5.43
C ILE A 274 -16.59 -20.12 -5.81
N ALA A 275 -16.85 -18.83 -6.07
CA ALA A 275 -18.19 -18.36 -6.41
C ALA A 275 -18.71 -18.90 -7.75
N GLU A 276 -17.83 -19.03 -8.75
CA GLU A 276 -18.17 -19.57 -10.07
C GLU A 276 -18.37 -21.08 -10.01
N LYS A 277 -17.42 -21.80 -9.41
CA LYS A 277 -17.43 -23.28 -9.36
C LYS A 277 -18.50 -23.83 -8.41
N LYS A 278 -18.91 -23.09 -7.37
CA LYS A 278 -20.10 -23.43 -6.55
C LYS A 278 -21.42 -23.40 -7.32
N ARG A 279 -21.48 -22.71 -8.47
CA ARG A 279 -22.67 -22.66 -9.35
C ARG A 279 -22.61 -23.66 -10.49
N GLY A 280 -21.46 -24.28 -10.70
CA GLY A 280 -21.21 -25.23 -11.77
C GLY A 280 -21.65 -26.64 -11.42
N ASN A 281 -21.04 -27.61 -12.10
CA ASN A 281 -21.34 -29.03 -11.95
C ASN A 281 -20.89 -29.57 -10.58
N LYS A 282 -21.40 -30.73 -10.16
CA LYS A 282 -21.06 -31.36 -8.85
C LYS A 282 -19.55 -31.53 -8.63
N ASN A 283 -18.80 -31.87 -9.69
CA ASN A 283 -17.34 -31.99 -9.61
C ASN A 283 -16.67 -30.64 -9.36
N GLU A 284 -17.15 -29.59 -10.02
CA GLU A 284 -16.64 -28.21 -9.84
C GLU A 284 -16.97 -27.68 -8.45
N GLN A 285 -18.17 -27.95 -7.93
CA GLN A 285 -18.54 -27.63 -6.55
C GLN A 285 -17.59 -28.30 -5.56
N THR A 286 -17.19 -29.54 -5.84
CA THR A 286 -16.25 -30.28 -4.98
C THR A 286 -14.85 -29.66 -4.99
N SER A 287 -14.36 -29.21 -6.15
CA SER A 287 -13.11 -28.43 -6.25
C SER A 287 -13.21 -27.10 -5.51
N ALA A 288 -14.37 -26.43 -5.57
CA ALA A 288 -14.62 -25.20 -4.85
C ALA A 288 -14.58 -25.41 -3.33
N ASP A 289 -15.25 -26.45 -2.82
CA ASP A 289 -15.26 -26.81 -1.40
C ASP A 289 -13.88 -27.25 -0.90
N TRP A 290 -13.10 -27.93 -1.74
CA TRP A 290 -11.70 -28.24 -1.44
C TRP A 290 -10.86 -26.97 -1.28
N LEU A 291 -10.95 -26.03 -2.24
CA LEU A 291 -10.21 -24.77 -2.16
C LEU A 291 -10.68 -23.89 -0.99
N ASP A 292 -11.97 -23.87 -0.69
CA ASP A 292 -12.56 -23.16 0.45
C ASP A 292 -11.97 -23.68 1.76
N ARG A 293 -11.83 -25.01 1.92
CA ARG A 293 -11.15 -25.60 3.08
C ARG A 293 -9.66 -25.25 3.13
N MET A 294 -8.96 -25.29 2.00
CA MET A 294 -7.54 -24.88 1.95
C MET A 294 -7.38 -23.42 2.37
N LEU A 295 -8.26 -22.53 1.92
CA LEU A 295 -8.28 -21.12 2.31
C LEU A 295 -8.59 -20.95 3.81
N MET A 296 -9.52 -21.73 4.37
CA MET A 296 -9.82 -21.67 5.80
C MET A 296 -8.63 -22.11 6.67
N VAL A 297 -7.86 -23.11 6.25
CA VAL A 297 -6.75 -23.67 7.04
C VAL A 297 -5.46 -22.89 6.84
N HIS A 298 -5.16 -22.50 5.60
CA HIS A 298 -3.86 -21.93 5.21
C HIS A 298 -3.94 -20.47 4.74
N GLY A 299 -5.14 -19.89 4.66
CA GLY A 299 -5.39 -18.56 4.14
C GLY A 299 -5.63 -17.47 5.18
N THR A 300 -5.42 -17.76 6.47
CA THR A 300 -5.52 -16.76 7.55
C THR A 300 -4.65 -15.53 7.28
N ASP A 301 -3.53 -15.75 6.62
CA ASP A 301 -2.54 -14.72 6.31
C ASP A 301 -2.94 -13.89 5.09
N PHE A 302 -4.05 -14.18 4.38
CA PHE A 302 -4.50 -13.33 3.27
C PHE A 302 -5.12 -12.03 3.73
N GLU A 303 -5.93 -11.99 4.78
CA GLU A 303 -6.64 -10.77 5.20
C GLU A 303 -5.96 -10.01 6.36
N GLY A 304 -5.03 -10.66 7.07
CA GLY A 304 -4.38 -10.13 8.29
C GLY A 304 -3.14 -9.25 8.08
N ASP A 305 -2.43 -8.97 9.18
CA ASP A 305 -1.05 -8.46 9.12
C ASP A 305 -0.14 -9.67 9.00
N ALA A 306 0.59 -9.80 7.89
CA ALA A 306 1.39 -10.99 7.60
C ALA A 306 2.72 -10.60 6.94
N GLY A 307 3.60 -11.58 6.75
CA GLY A 307 4.85 -11.39 6.02
C GLY A 307 4.64 -11.15 4.53
N TYR A 308 5.75 -11.09 3.80
CA TYR A 308 5.76 -11.02 2.35
C TYR A 308 5.49 -12.40 1.72
N ASP A 309 5.12 -12.40 0.44
CA ASP A 309 4.97 -13.57 -0.42
C ASP A 309 3.92 -14.58 0.05
N VAL A 310 2.90 -14.12 0.80
CA VAL A 310 1.77 -14.96 1.23
C VAL A 310 1.08 -15.62 0.04
N ASP A 311 0.89 -14.88 -1.06
CA ASP A 311 0.27 -15.42 -2.27
C ASP A 311 1.10 -16.55 -2.88
N ARG A 312 2.42 -16.33 -3.00
CA ARG A 312 3.35 -17.27 -3.60
C ARG A 312 3.46 -18.53 -2.73
N ASN A 313 3.56 -18.36 -1.42
CA ASN A 313 3.61 -19.46 -0.46
C ASN A 313 2.33 -20.29 -0.51
N PHE A 314 1.17 -19.66 -0.60
CA PHE A 314 -0.10 -20.36 -0.75
C PHE A 314 -0.18 -21.13 -2.08
N MET A 315 0.19 -20.52 -3.21
CA MET A 315 0.21 -21.22 -4.50
C MET A 315 1.16 -22.43 -4.50
N GLN A 316 2.35 -22.29 -3.93
CA GLN A 316 3.29 -23.40 -3.80
C GLN A 316 2.76 -24.51 -2.88
N MET A 317 2.10 -24.14 -1.78
CA MET A 317 1.45 -25.08 -0.88
C MET A 317 0.36 -25.89 -1.59
N LEU A 318 -0.45 -25.26 -2.45
CA LEU A 318 -1.44 -25.95 -3.28
C LEU A 318 -0.79 -26.88 -4.31
N LEU A 319 0.25 -26.40 -5.01
CA LEU A 319 0.98 -27.20 -6.01
C LEU A 319 1.67 -28.43 -5.42
N ASN A 320 2.04 -28.38 -4.14
CA ASN A 320 2.64 -29.52 -3.44
C ASN A 320 1.59 -30.52 -2.91
N GLN A 321 0.30 -30.23 -3.04
CA GLN A 321 -0.74 -31.20 -2.69
C GLN A 321 -0.84 -32.29 -3.76
N SER A 322 -1.01 -33.53 -3.32
CA SER A 322 -1.33 -34.63 -4.23
C SER A 322 -2.80 -34.56 -4.67
N PRO A 323 -3.14 -35.05 -5.87
CA PRO A 323 -4.54 -35.25 -6.27
C PRO A 323 -5.29 -36.06 -5.21
N SER A 324 -6.49 -35.62 -4.86
CA SER A 324 -7.25 -36.21 -3.75
C SER A 324 -8.71 -36.44 -4.12
N PHE A 325 -9.28 -37.54 -3.63
CA PHE A 325 -10.71 -37.80 -3.72
C PHE A 325 -11.42 -37.10 -2.57
N VAL A 326 -12.33 -36.21 -2.92
CA VAL A 326 -13.09 -35.42 -1.96
C VAL A 326 -14.56 -35.84 -2.03
N ARG A 327 -15.17 -36.06 -0.86
CA ARG A 327 -16.61 -36.31 -0.76
C ARG A 327 -17.36 -34.99 -0.90
N ASN A 328 -18.36 -34.97 -1.78
CA ASN A 328 -19.31 -33.88 -1.85
C ASN A 328 -20.19 -33.90 -0.59
N ALA A 329 -20.32 -32.76 0.08
CA ALA A 329 -21.09 -32.63 1.31
C ALA A 329 -22.59 -32.94 1.12
N ASN A 330 -23.11 -32.80 -0.11
CA ASN A 330 -24.54 -32.88 -0.39
C ASN A 330 -25.02 -34.26 -0.87
N ASP A 331 -24.14 -35.12 -1.39
CA ASP A 331 -24.59 -36.28 -2.18
C ASP A 331 -23.73 -37.54 -2.03
N GLU A 332 -22.84 -37.59 -1.03
CA GLU A 332 -21.86 -38.68 -0.77
C GLU A 332 -20.94 -39.08 -1.95
N SER A 333 -21.10 -38.46 -3.12
CA SER A 333 -20.32 -38.72 -4.32
C SER A 333 -18.87 -38.30 -4.12
N LEU A 334 -17.94 -39.13 -4.60
CA LEU A 334 -16.51 -38.82 -4.62
C LEU A 334 -16.15 -38.15 -5.94
N ALA A 335 -15.44 -37.02 -5.88
CA ALA A 335 -14.82 -36.40 -7.04
C ALA A 335 -13.31 -36.31 -6.83
N LEU A 336 -12.55 -36.55 -7.89
CA LEU A 336 -11.10 -36.32 -7.91
C LEU A 336 -10.85 -34.82 -8.11
N VAL A 337 -10.09 -34.22 -7.20
CA VAL A 337 -9.61 -32.84 -7.32
C VAL A 337 -8.13 -32.88 -7.69
N ASP A 338 -7.77 -32.18 -8.76
CA ASP A 338 -6.40 -31.93 -9.18
C ASP A 338 -5.96 -30.52 -8.74
N PRO A 339 -5.08 -30.40 -7.74
CA PRO A 339 -4.56 -29.11 -7.27
C PRO A 339 -3.84 -28.30 -8.35
N VAL A 340 -3.16 -28.96 -9.29
CA VAL A 340 -2.40 -28.28 -10.35
C VAL A 340 -3.35 -27.53 -11.29
N ALA A 341 -4.42 -28.20 -11.74
CA ALA A 341 -5.45 -27.59 -12.57
C ALA A 341 -6.20 -26.45 -11.86
N VAL A 342 -6.34 -26.51 -10.53
CA VAL A 342 -6.92 -25.40 -9.74
C VAL A 342 -5.96 -24.20 -9.73
N VAL A 343 -4.67 -24.42 -9.46
CA VAL A 343 -3.66 -23.35 -9.43
C VAL A 343 -3.52 -22.68 -10.79
N GLU A 344 -3.58 -23.43 -11.88
CA GLU A 344 -3.61 -22.89 -13.25
C GLU A 344 -4.72 -21.88 -13.46
N GLN A 345 -5.96 -22.25 -13.13
CA GLN A 345 -7.11 -21.36 -13.22
C GLN A 345 -6.97 -20.14 -12.30
N LEU A 346 -6.37 -20.30 -11.11
CA LEU A 346 -6.14 -19.19 -10.18
C LEU A 346 -5.10 -18.20 -10.72
N LEU A 347 -4.00 -18.68 -11.30
CA LEU A 347 -2.96 -17.83 -11.89
C LEU A 347 -3.50 -17.08 -13.11
N GLU A 348 -4.28 -17.75 -13.96
CA GLU A 348 -4.97 -17.10 -15.09
C GLU A 348 -5.94 -16.02 -14.60
N SER A 349 -6.83 -16.36 -13.66
CA SER A 349 -7.78 -15.39 -13.09
C SER A 349 -7.10 -14.22 -12.40
N ARG A 350 -5.93 -14.43 -11.77
CA ARG A 350 -5.14 -13.36 -11.16
C ARG A 350 -4.62 -12.38 -12.21
N CYS A 351 -4.12 -12.89 -13.33
CA CYS A 351 -3.66 -12.08 -14.46
C CYS A 351 -4.82 -11.32 -15.12
N GLU A 352 -6.01 -11.92 -15.24
CA GLU A 352 -7.22 -11.22 -15.71
C GLU A 352 -7.61 -10.05 -14.80
N ILE A 353 -7.57 -10.25 -13.49
CA ILE A 353 -7.85 -9.20 -12.50
C ILE A 353 -6.82 -8.06 -12.65
N ALA A 354 -5.53 -8.40 -12.78
CA ALA A 354 -4.48 -7.41 -12.98
C ALA A 354 -4.66 -6.60 -14.27
N LYS A 355 -5.01 -7.26 -15.39
CA LYS A 355 -5.35 -6.60 -16.67
C LYS A 355 -6.57 -5.69 -16.51
N THR A 356 -7.60 -6.16 -15.81
CA THR A 356 -8.81 -5.39 -15.51
C THR A 356 -8.49 -4.16 -14.68
N TRP A 357 -7.61 -4.27 -13.69
CA TRP A 357 -7.13 -3.13 -12.94
C TRP A 357 -6.31 -2.21 -13.84
N SER A 358 -5.24 -2.65 -14.50
CA SER A 358 -4.44 -1.80 -15.39
C SER A 358 -5.29 -0.99 -16.41
N ALA A 359 -6.37 -1.60 -16.93
CA ALA A 359 -7.34 -0.93 -17.79
C ALA A 359 -8.29 0.06 -17.06
N ASN A 360 -8.79 -0.27 -15.86
CA ASN A 360 -9.79 0.52 -15.13
C ASN A 360 -9.23 1.48 -14.08
N SER A 361 -8.16 1.07 -13.39
CA SER A 361 -6.97 1.83 -12.98
C SER A 361 -7.10 3.35 -13.01
N LEU A 362 -7.19 3.92 -14.21
CA LEU A 362 -6.83 5.32 -14.45
C LEU A 362 -7.89 6.16 -15.15
N ALA A 363 -9.15 5.71 -15.15
CA ALA A 363 -10.24 6.51 -15.71
C ALA A 363 -10.91 7.47 -14.70
N SER A 364 -10.46 7.53 -13.44
CA SER A 364 -11.17 8.31 -12.40
C SER A 364 -10.30 9.01 -11.34
N SER A 365 -9.03 9.30 -11.62
CA SER A 365 -8.12 10.03 -10.70
C SER A 365 -8.46 11.52 -10.51
N SER A 366 -9.66 11.99 -10.87
CA SER A 366 -10.15 13.30 -10.45
C SER A 366 -11.67 13.27 -10.30
N PRO A 367 -12.24 13.41 -9.09
CA PRO A 367 -13.51 14.11 -8.97
C PRO A 367 -13.21 15.55 -9.35
N SER A 368 -13.57 15.96 -10.56
CA SER A 368 -13.64 17.38 -10.88
C SER A 368 -14.50 18.04 -9.82
N LEU A 369 -13.90 18.96 -9.06
CA LEU A 369 -14.66 19.87 -8.21
C LEU A 369 -15.73 20.49 -9.11
N PRO A 370 -17.01 20.51 -8.71
CA PRO A 370 -18.01 21.23 -9.47
C PRO A 370 -17.53 22.68 -9.57
N ALA A 371 -17.26 23.11 -10.80
CA ALA A 371 -16.95 24.50 -11.10
C ALA A 371 -18.08 25.33 -10.51
N LEU A 372 -17.75 26.13 -9.49
CA LEU A 372 -18.63 27.20 -9.03
C LEU A 372 -18.90 28.06 -10.26
N SER A 373 -20.11 27.92 -10.78
CA SER A 373 -20.66 28.82 -11.78
C SER A 373 -20.53 30.22 -11.20
N PRO A 374 -19.98 31.22 -11.93
CA PRO A 374 -20.01 32.58 -11.45
C PRO A 374 -21.48 32.97 -11.33
N SER A 375 -21.96 33.04 -10.11
CA SER A 375 -23.28 33.58 -9.79
C SER A 375 -23.34 34.98 -10.37
N SER A 376 -24.31 35.18 -11.25
CA SER A 376 -24.76 36.45 -11.77
C SER A 376 -24.75 37.52 -10.68
N SER A 377 -23.88 38.51 -10.85
CA SER A 377 -23.91 39.77 -10.13
C SER A 377 -25.32 40.39 -10.21
N PRO A 378 -25.90 40.87 -9.10
CA PRO A 378 -27.13 41.62 -9.17
C PRO A 378 -26.84 42.98 -9.83
N SER A 379 -27.55 43.25 -10.90
CA SER A 379 -27.60 44.52 -11.61
C SER A 379 -27.98 45.65 -10.64
N LEU A 380 -27.08 46.62 -10.49
CA LEU A 380 -27.39 47.92 -9.88
C LEU A 380 -28.46 48.64 -10.73
N PRO A 381 -29.45 49.31 -10.12
CA PRO A 381 -30.40 50.11 -10.85
C PRO A 381 -29.74 51.38 -11.42
N ALA A 382 -30.04 51.65 -12.68
CA ALA A 382 -29.58 52.82 -13.42
C ALA A 382 -30.06 54.13 -12.78
N LEU A 383 -29.12 55.01 -12.45
CA LEU A 383 -29.41 56.41 -12.16
C LEU A 383 -29.68 57.15 -13.47
N SER A 384 -30.87 57.73 -13.57
CA SER A 384 -31.28 58.64 -14.64
C SER A 384 -30.61 60.01 -14.45
N PRO A 385 -30.25 60.75 -15.52
CA PRO A 385 -29.68 62.09 -15.39
C PRO A 385 -30.82 63.11 -15.27
N SER A 386 -30.97 63.73 -14.09
CA SER A 386 -31.82 64.91 -13.93
C SER A 386 -31.00 66.19 -14.10
N SER A 387 -31.32 66.88 -15.19
CA SER A 387 -31.18 68.31 -15.47
C SER A 387 -30.85 69.23 -14.29
N SER A 388 -29.84 70.07 -14.51
CA SER A 388 -29.53 71.30 -13.77
C SER A 388 -30.72 72.27 -13.68
N PRO A 389 -30.79 73.08 -12.61
CA PRO A 389 -31.31 74.43 -12.72
C PRO A 389 -30.23 75.46 -12.38
N SER A 390 -30.16 76.45 -13.26
CA SER A 390 -29.57 77.77 -13.08
C SER A 390 -30.20 78.50 -11.89
N LEU A 391 -29.36 79.15 -11.08
CA LEU A 391 -29.74 80.18 -10.12
C LEU A 391 -29.36 81.56 -10.69
N PRO A 392 -30.18 82.61 -10.47
CA PRO A 392 -29.78 84.00 -10.66
C PRO A 392 -28.79 84.48 -9.58
#